data_AF-A0A7C3Y2K0-F1
#
_entry.id   AF-A0A7C3Y2K0-F1
#
_cell.length_a   1.000
_cell.length_b   1.000
_cell.length_c   1.000
_cell.angle_alpha   90.00
_cell.angle_beta   90.00
_cell.angle_gamma   90.00
#
_symmetry.space_group_name_H-M   'P 1'
#
loop_
_entity.id
_entity.type
_entity.pdbx_description
1 polymer ?
#
loop_
_entity_poly.entity_id
_entity_poly.type
_entity_poly.pdbx_seq_one_letter_code
_entity_poly.pdbx_strand_id
1 'polypeptide(L)'
;MQAKIQAILQSREILGKEPRVYMQGYDIPELSARLFPVKTQNGLYLAVWSGEEKNVFERPSLVWREKDEVCAVYPFSFSNYLRLTRFLAHLKPSPFNHHPSFGCGDRLGMV
;
A
#
# COMPACT_ATOMS: atom_id res chain seq x y z
N MET A 1 -9.51 3.37 -14.63
CA MET A 1 -9.19 3.92 -13.29
C MET A 1 -10.44 4.01 -12.41
N GLN A 2 -11.55 4.62 -12.88
CA GLN A 2 -12.80 4.73 -12.11
C GLN A 2 -13.45 3.39 -11.71
N ALA A 3 -13.54 2.40 -12.61
CA ALA A 3 -14.08 1.08 -12.30
C ALA A 3 -13.26 0.32 -11.22
N LYS A 4 -11.95 0.60 -11.18
CA LYS A 4 -10.96 -0.06 -10.31
C LYS A 4 -11.02 0.47 -8.87
N ILE A 5 -11.21 1.77 -8.73
CA ILE A 5 -11.49 2.42 -7.42
C ILE A 5 -12.87 1.98 -6.92
N GLN A 6 -13.86 1.87 -7.81
CA GLN A 6 -15.19 1.33 -7.48
C GLN A 6 -15.12 -0.08 -6.87
N ALA A 7 -14.27 -0.98 -7.38
CA ALA A 7 -14.09 -2.31 -6.80
C ALA A 7 -13.57 -2.28 -5.34
N ILE A 8 -12.58 -1.43 -5.05
CA ILE A 8 -12.10 -1.23 -3.67
C ILE A 8 -13.20 -0.58 -2.81
N LEU A 9 -13.91 0.41 -3.35
CA LEU A 9 -15.04 1.09 -2.68
C LEU A 9 -16.24 0.17 -2.39
N GLN A 10 -16.45 -0.86 -3.21
CA GLN A 10 -17.50 -1.87 -3.05
C GLN A 10 -17.13 -2.95 -2.04
N SER A 11 -15.85 -3.07 -1.69
CA SER A 11 -15.32 -4.06 -0.74
C SER A 11 -15.54 -3.66 0.74
N ARG A 12 -16.73 -3.12 1.03
CA ARG A 12 -17.11 -2.53 2.33
C ARG A 12 -17.11 -3.54 3.47
N GLU A 13 -17.39 -4.81 3.18
CA GLU A 13 -17.44 -5.87 4.19
C GLU A 13 -16.04 -6.22 4.73
N ILE A 14 -15.02 -6.17 3.88
CA ILE A 14 -13.65 -6.57 4.24
C ILE A 14 -12.84 -5.38 4.74
N LEU A 15 -13.00 -4.23 4.08
CA LEU A 15 -12.19 -3.04 4.36
C LEU A 15 -12.88 -2.06 5.31
N GLY A 16 -14.17 -2.22 5.60
CA GLY A 16 -14.97 -1.30 6.42
C GLY A 16 -15.70 -0.25 5.58
N LYS A 17 -16.48 0.62 6.23
CA LYS A 17 -17.24 1.67 5.52
C LYS A 17 -16.27 2.72 4.96
N GLU A 18 -16.50 3.11 3.70
CA GLU A 18 -15.83 4.22 2.98
C GLU A 18 -14.29 4.12 2.90
N PRO A 19 -13.72 3.11 2.20
CA PRO A 19 -12.29 3.07 1.98
C PRO A 19 -11.84 4.28 1.13
N ARG A 20 -10.84 5.02 1.61
CA ARG A 20 -10.22 6.12 0.88
C ARG A 20 -8.94 5.63 0.22
N VAL A 21 -8.94 5.58 -1.10
CA VAL A 21 -7.74 5.29 -1.91
C VAL A 21 -7.03 6.59 -2.23
N TYR A 22 -5.74 6.67 -1.89
CA TYR A 22 -4.92 7.83 -2.23
C TYR A 22 -4.43 7.68 -3.67
N MET A 23 -4.82 8.62 -4.54
CA MET A 23 -4.53 8.58 -5.98
C MET A 23 -3.03 8.73 -6.32
N GLN A 24 -2.25 9.30 -5.40
CA GLN A 24 -0.80 9.32 -5.48
C GLN A 24 -0.27 7.93 -5.13
N GLY A 25 -0.22 7.08 -6.16
CA GLY A 25 0.40 5.76 -6.09
C GLY A 25 1.86 5.76 -6.50
N TYR A 26 2.57 4.73 -6.08
CA TYR A 26 3.98 4.47 -6.37
C TYR A 26 4.09 3.39 -7.44
N ASP A 27 4.80 3.67 -8.52
CA ASP A 27 5.17 2.64 -9.49
C ASP A 27 6.30 1.77 -8.91
N ILE A 28 6.16 0.45 -9.04
CA ILE A 28 7.14 -0.55 -8.63
C ILE A 28 7.53 -1.35 -9.88
N PRO A 29 8.51 -0.88 -10.66
CA PRO A 29 8.90 -1.50 -11.93
C PRO A 29 9.30 -2.97 -11.79
N GLU A 30 10.00 -3.33 -10.72
CA GLU A 30 10.47 -4.70 -10.45
C GLU A 30 9.32 -5.69 -10.29
N LEU A 31 8.14 -5.20 -9.90
CA LEU A 31 6.93 -6.00 -9.79
C LEU A 31 6.00 -5.82 -11.00
N SER A 32 6.34 -4.94 -11.95
CA SER A 32 5.41 -4.48 -12.99
C SER A 32 4.05 -4.09 -12.37
N ALA A 33 4.12 -3.37 -11.25
CA ALA A 33 2.98 -3.10 -10.39
C ALA A 33 2.92 -1.62 -10.01
N ARG A 34 1.72 -1.18 -9.61
CA ARG A 34 1.51 0.13 -9.00
C ARG A 34 0.82 -0.01 -7.66
N LEU A 35 1.37 0.64 -6.66
CA LEU A 35 0.91 0.57 -5.28
C LEU A 35 0.16 1.85 -4.90
N PHE A 36 -0.96 1.72 -4.21
CA PHE A 36 -1.77 2.81 -3.70
C PHE A 36 -1.98 2.63 -2.20
N PRO A 37 -1.67 3.63 -1.37
CA PRO A 37 -2.10 3.64 0.02
C PRO A 37 -3.63 3.67 0.10
N VAL A 38 -4.19 2.89 1.01
CA VAL A 38 -5.64 2.85 1.28
C VAL A 38 -5.86 3.02 2.77
N LYS A 39 -6.71 3.97 3.15
CA LYS A 39 -7.13 4.19 4.53
C LYS A 39 -8.59 3.82 4.68
N THR A 40 -8.91 3.06 5.71
CA THR A 40 -10.28 2.71 6.06
C THR A 40 -10.55 2.93 7.55
N GLN A 41 -11.77 2.66 7.99
CA GLN A 41 -12.11 2.64 9.42
C GLN A 41 -11.38 1.52 10.18
N ASN A 42 -11.04 0.43 9.51
CA ASN A 42 -10.40 -0.74 10.11
C ASN A 42 -8.86 -0.65 10.12
N GLY A 43 -8.28 0.28 9.35
CA GLY A 43 -6.84 0.51 9.37
C GLY A 43 -6.27 1.02 8.05
N LEU A 44 -4.96 0.84 7.91
CA LEU A 44 -4.19 1.18 6.71
C LEU A 44 -3.89 -0.08 5.90
N TYR A 45 -3.95 0.06 4.59
CA TYR A 45 -3.76 -1.01 3.63
C TYR A 45 -2.93 -0.54 2.44
N LEU A 46 -2.40 -1.50 1.70
CA LEU A 46 -1.67 -1.33 0.46
C LEU A 46 -2.46 -2.03 -0.66
N ALA A 47 -2.99 -1.26 -1.61
CA ALA A 47 -3.56 -1.82 -2.82
C ALA A 47 -2.47 -1.93 -3.88
N VAL A 48 -2.26 -3.12 -4.44
CA VAL A 48 -1.25 -3.40 -5.46
C VAL A 48 -1.97 -3.82 -6.73
N TRP A 49 -1.75 -3.06 -7.81
CA TRP A 49 -2.26 -3.33 -9.14
C TRP A 49 -1.15 -3.88 -10.02
N SER A 50 -1.39 -5.00 -10.69
CA SER A 50 -0.42 -5.65 -11.57
C SER A 50 -1.14 -6.58 -12.57
N GLY A 51 -0.43 -7.07 -13.58
CA GLY A 51 -1.00 -8.06 -14.52
C GLY A 51 -1.26 -9.45 -13.91
N GLU A 52 -0.64 -9.74 -12.76
CA GLU A 52 -0.78 -10.99 -12.03
C GLU A 52 -0.73 -10.73 -10.52
N GLU A 53 -1.17 -11.69 -9.72
CA GLU A 53 -1.07 -11.60 -8.25
C GLU A 53 0.39 -11.64 -7.80
N LYS A 54 0.78 -10.68 -6.94
CA LYS A 54 2.15 -10.61 -6.42
C LYS A 54 2.22 -11.24 -5.04
N ASN A 55 2.83 -12.42 -4.97
CA ASN A 55 3.08 -13.15 -3.71
C ASN A 55 4.22 -12.55 -2.86
N VAL A 56 4.57 -11.29 -3.11
CA VAL A 56 5.61 -10.57 -2.37
C VAL A 56 5.08 -10.14 -1.01
N PHE A 57 3.84 -9.69 -0.93
CA PHE A 57 3.23 -9.26 0.33
C PHE A 57 2.44 -10.41 0.98
N GLU A 58 2.40 -10.42 2.30
CA GLU A 58 1.75 -11.47 3.07
C GLU A 58 0.25 -11.20 3.25
N ARG A 59 -0.53 -12.28 3.17
CA ARG A 59 -1.94 -12.37 3.59
C ARG A 59 -2.80 -11.27 2.96
N PRO A 60 -3.06 -11.32 1.64
CA PRO A 60 -3.98 -10.38 1.02
C PRO A 60 -5.34 -10.47 1.72
N SER A 61 -5.87 -9.33 2.16
CA SER A 61 -7.22 -9.22 2.71
C SER A 61 -8.27 -9.34 1.62
N LEU A 62 -7.93 -8.94 0.40
CA LEU A 62 -8.79 -8.99 -0.77
C LEU A 62 -7.94 -9.21 -2.02
N VAL A 63 -8.43 -10.02 -2.95
CA VAL A 63 -7.88 -10.13 -4.30
C VAL A 63 -9.03 -10.01 -5.29
N TRP A 64 -8.90 -9.07 -6.22
CA TRP A 64 -9.81 -8.86 -7.33
C TRP A 64 -9.07 -9.14 -8.63
N ARG A 65 -9.72 -9.85 -9.56
CA ARG A 65 -9.15 -10.23 -10.86
C ARG A 65 -10.13 -9.87 -11.96
N GLU A 66 -9.66 -9.14 -12.96
CA GLU A 66 -10.43 -8.80 -14.18
C GLU A 66 -9.55 -9.05 -15.40
N LYS A 67 -9.95 -10.00 -16.25
CA LYS A 67 -9.28 -10.48 -17.49
C LYS A 67 -7.75 -10.59 -17.41
N ASP A 68 -7.04 -9.46 -17.44
CA ASP A 68 -5.58 -9.33 -17.53
C ASP A 68 -4.96 -8.49 -16.39
N GLU A 69 -5.75 -8.15 -15.37
CA GLU A 69 -5.32 -7.34 -14.23
C GLU A 69 -5.75 -7.95 -12.90
N VAL A 70 -4.88 -7.80 -11.91
CA VAL A 70 -5.09 -8.19 -10.53
C VAL A 70 -4.92 -6.97 -9.63
N CYS A 71 -5.88 -6.77 -8.73
CA CYS A 71 -5.78 -5.84 -7.62
C CYS A 71 -5.82 -6.64 -6.31
N ALA A 72 -4.69 -6.70 -5.61
CA ALA A 72 -4.61 -7.31 -4.29
C ALA A 72 -4.44 -6.24 -3.21
N VAL A 73 -5.18 -6.36 -2.12
CA VAL A 73 -5.13 -5.44 -0.97
C VAL A 73 -4.51 -6.15 0.21
N TYR A 74 -3.42 -5.59 0.72
CA TYR A 74 -2.64 -6.15 1.82
C TYR A 74 -2.73 -5.24 3.05
N PRO A 75 -2.73 -5.78 4.27
CA PRO A 75 -2.65 -4.96 5.46
C PRO A 75 -1.32 -4.22 5.51
N PHE A 76 -1.35 -2.95 5.95
CA PHE A 76 -0.15 -2.20 6.26
C PHE A 76 0.42 -2.66 7.60
N SER A 77 1.09 -3.79 7.57
CA SER A 77 1.79 -4.38 8.71
C SER A 77 3.28 -4.07 8.64
N PHE A 78 3.97 -4.16 9.78
CA PHE A 78 5.43 -4.03 9.83
C PHE A 78 6.13 -5.00 8.86
N SER A 79 5.63 -6.24 8.76
CA SER A 79 6.15 -7.27 7.85
C SER A 79 6.02 -6.84 6.38
N ASN A 80 4.85 -6.36 5.97
CA ASN A 80 4.64 -5.88 4.59
C ASN A 80 5.38 -4.57 4.31
N TYR A 81 5.52 -3.69 5.30
CA TYR A 81 6.33 -2.48 5.20
C TYR A 81 7.80 -2.82 4.92
N LEU A 82 8.41 -3.75 5.68
CA LEU A 82 9.79 -4.17 5.44
C LEU A 82 10.00 -4.72 4.03
N ARG A 83 9.03 -5.47 3.49
CA ARG A 83 9.09 -5.96 2.10
C ARG A 83 8.98 -4.82 1.10
N LEU A 84 8.10 -3.85 1.35
CA LEU A 84 7.95 -2.67 0.51
C LEU A 84 9.25 -1.88 0.39
N THR A 85 10.03 -1.76 1.48
CA THR A 85 11.33 -1.07 1.47
C THR A 85 12.37 -1.69 0.53
N ARG A 86 12.18 -2.93 0.06
CA ARG A 86 13.06 -3.56 -0.93
C ARG A 86 12.95 -2.91 -2.30
N PHE A 87 11.80 -2.30 -2.59
CA PHE A 87 11.51 -1.64 -3.88
C PHE A 87 11.54 -0.13 -3.75
N LEU A 88 11.01 0.40 -2.63
CA LEU A 88 10.98 1.84 -2.36
C LEU A 88 12.10 2.21 -1.41
N ALA A 89 13.31 2.40 -1.95
CA ALA A 89 14.52 2.67 -1.15
C ALA A 89 14.39 3.92 -0.27
N HIS A 90 13.63 4.93 -0.70
CA HIS A 90 13.38 6.15 0.06
C HIS A 90 12.57 5.95 1.35
N LEU A 91 11.93 4.78 1.53
CA LEU A 91 11.28 4.42 2.79
C LEU A 91 12.28 3.96 3.85
N LYS A 92 13.51 3.58 3.47
CA LYS A 92 14.54 3.19 4.42
C LYS A 92 15.12 4.44 5.07
N PRO A 93 15.26 4.47 6.41
CA PRO A 93 16.01 5.52 7.06
C PRO A 93 17.43 5.57 6.51
N SER A 94 17.89 6.77 6.16
CA SER A 94 19.26 7.02 5.74
C SER A 94 19.92 7.99 6.71
N PRO A 95 21.19 7.78 7.07
CA PRO A 95 21.93 8.78 7.83
C PRO A 95 22.08 10.05 6.98
N PHE A 96 21.91 11.21 7.60
CA PHE A 96 22.27 12.50 7.02
C PHE A 96 23.44 13.06 7.82
N ASN A 97 24.52 13.44 7.13
CA ASN A 97 25.70 14.08 7.75
C ASN A 97 25.55 15.60 7.72
N HIS A 98 26.06 16.30 8.75
CA HIS A 98 26.30 17.75 8.79
C HIS A 98 25.15 18.69 8.33
N HIS A 99 23.89 18.24 8.42
CA HIS A 99 22.72 19.06 8.14
C HIS A 99 21.86 19.22 9.41
N PRO A 100 21.31 20.41 9.69
CA PRO A 100 20.29 20.56 10.73
C PRO A 100 19.12 19.61 10.47
N SER A 101 18.73 18.85 11.49
CA SER A 101 17.62 17.90 11.43
C SER A 101 16.71 18.05 12.64
N PHE A 102 15.43 17.71 12.48
CA PHE A 102 14.46 17.67 13.57
C PHE A 102 13.99 16.24 13.80
N GLY A 103 14.00 15.80 15.06
CA GLY A 103 13.42 14.51 15.44
C GLY A 103 11.90 14.60 15.48
N CYS A 104 11.21 13.94 14.55
CA CYS A 104 9.75 13.81 14.55
C CYS A 104 9.31 12.61 15.40
N GLY A 105 9.67 12.62 16.69
CA GLY A 105 9.33 11.54 17.61
C GLY A 105 7.82 11.36 17.71
N ASP A 106 7.32 10.20 17.30
CA ASP A 106 5.90 9.83 17.39
C ASP A 106 5.74 8.60 18.27
N ARG A 107 5.16 8.80 19.46
CA ARG A 107 4.93 7.73 20.44
C ARG A 107 3.77 6.82 20.07
N LEU A 108 2.94 7.22 19.12
CA LEU A 108 1.70 6.55 18.75
C LEU A 108 1.78 5.88 17.37
N GLY A 109 2.75 6.26 16.54
CA GLY A 109 2.93 5.69 15.19
C GLY A 109 1.80 6.04 14.23
N MET A 110 1.24 7.24 14.36
CA MET A 110 0.12 7.76 13.58
C MET A 110 0.53 8.76 12.49
N VAL A 111 1.78 9.21 12.48
CA VAL A 111 2.33 10.18 11.51
C VAL A 111 3.04 9.49 10.37
#